data_AF-A0A7W0Y9M3-F1
#
_entry.id   AF-A0A7W0Y9M3-F1
#
_cell.length_a   1.000
_cell.length_b   1.000
_cell.length_c   1.000
_cell.angle_alpha   90.00
_cell.angle_beta   90.00
_cell.angle_gamma   90.00
#
_symmetry.space_group_name_H-M   'P 1'
#
loop_
_entity.id
_entity.type
_entity.pdbx_description
1 polymer ?
#
loop_
_entity_poly.entity_id
_entity_poly.type
_entity_poly.pdbx_seq_one_letter_code
_entity_poly.pdbx_strand_id
1 'polypeptide(L)'
;VPLEAALGVRGRGWVNGLDASSGRIDCDLIAVAAVPAPASEGPRQQGCRVVLDPPAGGFRVVIDDHGRTTTPNVWACGDVCGYRGPAAAAAMGTQVGTLAAEELA
;
A
#
# COMPACT_ATOMS: atom_id res chain seq x y z
N VAL A 1 7.47 -0.48 -19.45
CA VAL A 1 6.73 0.73 -19.85
C VAL A 1 6.34 1.43 -18.56
N PRO A 2 6.75 2.70 -18.34
CA PRO A 2 6.23 3.47 -17.21
C PRO A 2 4.70 3.52 -17.24
N LEU A 3 4.02 3.50 -16.10
CA LEU A 3 2.55 3.39 -16.06
C LEU A 3 1.88 4.57 -16.78
N GLU A 4 2.47 5.76 -16.67
CA GLU A 4 2.06 6.99 -17.34
C GLU A 4 2.19 6.95 -18.87
N ALA A 5 2.98 6.01 -19.40
CA ALA A 5 3.14 5.81 -20.84
C ALA A 5 2.15 4.78 -21.40
N ALA A 6 1.38 4.07 -20.56
CA ALA A 6 0.35 3.12 -20.98
C ALA A 6 -0.95 3.85 -21.34
N LEU A 7 -1.44 3.65 -22.57
CA LEU A 7 -2.62 4.33 -23.11
C LEU A 7 -3.87 3.42 -23.14
N GLY A 8 -3.68 2.10 -23.25
CA GLY A 8 -4.79 1.16 -23.24
C GLY A 8 -4.38 -0.28 -23.52
N VAL A 9 -5.19 -1.22 -23.05
CA VAL A 9 -5.02 -2.65 -23.29
C VAL A 9 -5.82 -3.06 -24.53
N ARG A 10 -5.24 -3.93 -25.36
CA ARG A 10 -5.91 -4.52 -26.54
C ARG A 10 -6.29 -5.97 -26.27
N GLY A 11 -7.50 -6.34 -26.68
CA GLY A 11 -8.06 -7.66 -26.45
C GLY A 11 -9.59 -7.64 -26.43
N ARG A 12 -10.22 -8.81 -26.58
CA ARG A 12 -11.68 -8.98 -26.35
C ARG A 12 -11.97 -10.01 -25.27
N GLY A 13 -11.34 -11.18 -25.37
CA GLY A 13 -11.34 -12.22 -24.32
C GLY A 13 -9.97 -12.51 -23.73
N TRP A 14 -8.89 -12.12 -24.42
CA TRP A 14 -7.51 -12.25 -23.98
C TRP A 14 -6.72 -11.03 -24.44
N VAL A 15 -5.66 -10.68 -23.70
CA VAL A 15 -4.77 -9.58 -24.06
C VAL A 15 -3.97 -9.95 -25.31
N ASN A 16 -3.81 -9.03 -26.25
CA ASN A 16 -2.94 -9.21 -27.41
C ASN A 16 -2.07 -7.98 -27.72
N GLY A 17 -2.03 -7.04 -26.79
CA GLY A 17 -1.13 -5.90 -26.87
C GLY A 17 -1.42 -4.82 -25.84
N LEU A 18 -0.43 -3.95 -25.69
CA LEU A 18 -0.50 -2.70 -24.95
C LEU A 18 -0.25 -1.56 -25.94
N ASP A 19 -1.14 -0.58 -25.97
CA ASP A 19 -0.83 0.70 -26.58
C ASP A 19 -0.04 1.53 -25.58
N ALA A 20 1.18 1.90 -25.95
CA ALA A 20 2.01 2.83 -25.21
C ALA A 20 2.25 4.10 -26.03
N SER A 21 2.71 5.17 -25.38
CA SER A 21 3.09 6.42 -26.06
C SER A 21 4.21 6.22 -27.10
N SER A 22 5.03 5.17 -26.97
CA SER A 22 6.05 4.77 -27.94
C SER A 22 5.53 3.88 -29.08
N GLY A 23 4.22 3.60 -29.12
CA GLY A 23 3.60 2.68 -30.05
C GLY A 23 3.11 1.39 -29.41
N ARG A 24 2.65 0.47 -30.24
CA ARG A 24 2.08 -0.81 -29.80
C ARG A 24 3.17 -1.77 -29.37
N ILE A 25 2.92 -2.47 -28.26
CA ILE A 25 3.75 -3.58 -27.76
C ILE A 25 2.90 -4.85 -27.82
N ASP A 26 3.32 -5.81 -28.63
CA ASP A 26 2.68 -7.13 -28.68
C ASP A 26 2.99 -7.89 -27.38
N CYS A 27 1.93 -8.31 -26.69
CA CYS A 27 1.99 -9.08 -25.45
C CYS A 27 0.67 -9.82 -25.24
N ASP A 28 0.71 -10.90 -24.49
CA ASP A 28 -0.45 -11.73 -24.12
C ASP A 28 -0.81 -11.62 -22.63
N LEU A 29 -0.02 -10.88 -21.85
CA LEU A 29 -0.23 -10.58 -20.45
C LEU A 29 0.33 -9.20 -20.10
N ILE A 30 -0.36 -8.48 -19.23
CA ILE A 30 0.10 -7.20 -18.66
C ILE A 30 0.06 -7.32 -17.14
N ALA A 31 1.21 -7.14 -16.51
CA ALA A 31 1.33 -7.03 -15.06
C ALA A 31 1.49 -5.56 -14.67
N VAL A 32 0.60 -5.06 -13.80
CA VAL A 32 0.67 -3.69 -13.27
C VAL A 32 1.29 -3.73 -11.88
N ALA A 33 2.53 -3.26 -11.78
CA ALA A 33 3.27 -3.19 -10.52
C ALA A 33 3.38 -1.73 -10.04
N ALA A 34 2.26 -1.16 -9.58
CA ALA A 34 2.24 0.14 -8.93
C ALA A 34 2.60 0.02 -7.44
N VAL A 35 2.80 1.16 -6.77
CA VAL A 35 2.95 1.21 -5.31
C VAL A 35 1.73 0.54 -4.66
N PRO A 36 1.90 -0.50 -3.85
CA PRO A 36 0.78 -1.17 -3.19
C PRO A 36 -0.02 -0.22 -2.30
N ALA A 37 -1.34 -0.30 -2.38
CA ALA A 37 -2.22 0.46 -1.52
C ALA A 37 -2.24 -0.14 -0.10
N PRO A 38 -2.16 0.69 0.96
CA PRO A 38 -2.33 0.20 2.33
C PRO A 38 -3.73 -0.40 2.54
N ALA A 39 -3.81 -1.50 3.30
CA ALA A 39 -5.07 -2.19 3.65
C ALA A 39 -5.88 -1.38 4.70
N SER A 40 -6.44 -0.25 4.26
CA SER A 40 -7.03 0.78 5.12
C SER A 40 -8.36 0.38 5.76
N GLU A 41 -9.04 -0.63 5.23
CA GLU A 41 -10.39 -1.04 5.62
C GLU A 41 -10.44 -1.54 7.07
N GLY A 42 -9.47 -2.36 7.49
CA GLY A 42 -9.39 -2.90 8.85
C GLY A 42 -9.23 -1.80 9.91
N PRO A 43 -8.21 -0.93 9.81
CA PRO A 43 -8.06 0.23 10.69
C PRO A 43 -9.29 1.14 10.72
N ARG A 44 -9.94 1.38 9.57
CA ARG A 44 -11.19 2.17 9.52
C ARG A 44 -12.32 1.51 10.31
N GLN A 45 -12.47 0.19 10.22
CA GLN A 45 -13.46 -0.55 11.03
C GLN A 45 -13.14 -0.49 12.53
N GLN A 46 -11.87 -0.30 12.90
CA GLN A 46 -11.42 -0.09 14.28
C GLN A 46 -11.50 1.39 14.71
N GLY A 47 -12.07 2.28 13.88
CA GLY A 47 -12.21 3.71 14.20
C GLY A 47 -10.93 4.54 14.00
N CYS A 48 -9.86 3.96 13.46
CA CYS A 48 -8.61 4.68 13.24
C CYS A 48 -8.77 5.73 12.13
N ARG A 49 -8.10 6.87 12.31
CA ARG A 49 -7.99 7.89 11.27
C ARG A 49 -7.09 7.40 10.15
N VAL A 50 -7.59 7.50 8.93
CA VAL A 50 -6.81 7.29 7.70
C VAL A 50 -6.75 8.59 6.89
N VAL A 51 -5.67 8.78 6.15
CA VAL A 51 -5.47 9.95 5.28
C VAL A 51 -5.05 9.50 3.90
N LEU A 52 -5.54 10.19 2.86
CA LEU A 52 -5.07 9.96 1.50
C LEU A 52 -3.65 10.52 1.36
N ASP A 53 -2.71 9.65 1.04
CA ASP A 53 -1.29 9.92 0.86
C ASP A 53 -0.80 9.16 -0.39
N PRO A 54 -0.91 9.76 -1.60
CA PRO A 54 -0.57 9.08 -2.84
C PRO A 54 0.88 8.55 -2.89
N PRO A 55 1.90 9.28 -2.41
CA PRO A 55 3.26 8.74 -2.27
C PRO A 55 3.34 7.46 -1.41
N ALA A 56 2.44 7.30 -0.44
CA ALA A 56 2.36 6.12 0.42
C ALA A 56 1.49 4.97 -0.15
N GLY A 57 1.02 5.09 -1.39
CA GLY A 57 0.19 4.10 -2.07
C GLY A 57 -1.33 4.34 -1.94
N GLY A 58 -1.77 5.37 -1.22
CA GLY A 58 -3.19 5.68 -1.06
C GLY A 58 -3.57 6.01 0.37
N PHE A 59 -4.63 5.40 0.89
CA PHE A 59 -5.12 5.69 2.24
C PHE A 59 -4.28 4.98 3.29
N ARG A 60 -3.41 5.70 4.00
CA ARG A 60 -2.61 5.14 5.10
C ARG A 60 -3.20 5.45 6.47
N VAL A 61 -2.89 4.60 7.45
CA VAL A 61 -3.21 4.85 8.86
C VAL A 61 -2.36 5.99 9.41
N VAL A 62 -2.97 6.85 10.22
CA VAL A 62 -2.26 7.86 11.00
C VAL A 62 -1.76 7.22 12.29
N ILE A 63 -0.45 7.29 12.51
CA ILE A 63 0.21 6.85 13.73
C ILE A 63 1.15 7.94 14.27
N ASP A 64 1.51 7.83 15.55
CA ASP A 64 2.67 8.52 16.13
C ASP A 64 4.00 7.78 15.82
N ASP A 65 5.11 8.29 16.38
CA ASP A 65 6.45 7.71 16.21
C ASP A 65 6.63 6.33 16.87
N HIS A 66 5.66 5.90 17.67
CA HIS A 66 5.66 4.63 18.40
C HIS A 66 4.70 3.60 17.79
N GLY A 67 3.89 3.98 16.80
CA GLY A 67 2.90 3.11 16.16
C GLY A 67 1.51 3.15 16.80
N ARG A 68 1.24 4.09 17.71
CA ARG A 68 -0.11 4.29 18.27
C ARG A 68 -1.00 4.95 17.23
N THR A 69 -2.19 4.39 17.02
CA THR A 69 -3.18 4.99 16.13
C THR A 69 -3.97 6.09 16.86
N THR A 70 -4.90 6.74 16.16
CA THR A 70 -5.84 7.67 16.79
C THR A 70 -6.92 6.98 17.63
N THR A 71 -7.07 5.66 17.53
CA THR A 71 -8.01 4.89 18.38
C THR A 71 -7.26 4.36 19.60
N PRO A 72 -7.79 4.57 20.82
CA PRO A 72 -7.20 4.01 22.04
C PRO A 72 -7.03 2.49 21.95
N ASN A 73 -5.89 2.00 22.44
CA ASN A 73 -5.53 0.56 22.48
C ASN A 73 -5.44 -0.11 21.10
N VAL A 74 -5.34 0.66 20.02
CA VAL A 74 -5.11 0.14 18.66
C VAL A 74 -3.78 0.63 18.15
N TRP A 75 -2.94 -0.31 17.73
CA TRP A 75 -1.60 -0.09 17.20
C TRP A 75 -1.55 -0.49 15.72
N ALA A 76 -0.69 0.17 14.95
CA ALA A 76 -0.48 -0.16 13.56
C ALA A 76 1.01 -0.14 13.19
N CYS A 77 1.41 -1.08 12.34
CA CYS A 77 2.77 -1.21 11.84
C CYS A 77 2.79 -1.79 10.43
N GLY A 78 3.92 -1.65 9.73
CA GLY A 78 4.08 -2.16 8.38
C GLY A 78 3.43 -1.28 7.31
N ASP A 79 3.16 -1.87 6.15
CA ASP A 79 2.69 -1.14 4.96
C ASP A 79 1.29 -0.53 5.11
N VAL A 80 0.52 -0.93 6.14
CA VAL A 80 -0.76 -0.29 6.49
C VAL A 80 -0.58 1.18 6.91
N CYS A 81 0.62 1.53 7.40
CA CYS A 81 1.03 2.88 7.76
C CYS A 81 1.61 3.68 6.57
N GLY A 82 1.50 3.13 5.35
CA GLY A 82 2.11 3.65 4.13
C GLY A 82 3.17 2.69 3.60
N TYR A 83 3.13 2.43 2.29
CA TYR A 83 4.02 1.44 1.66
C TYR A 83 5.49 1.82 1.86
N ARG A 84 6.26 0.89 2.43
CA ARG A 84 7.70 0.98 2.71
C ARG A 84 8.45 -0.28 2.29
N GLY A 85 7.72 -1.33 1.92
CA GLY A 85 8.27 -2.60 1.47
C GLY A 85 8.55 -3.55 2.63
N PRO A 86 8.78 -4.84 2.30
CA PRO A 86 8.69 -5.94 3.27
C PRO A 86 9.71 -5.85 4.40
N ALA A 87 10.96 -5.49 4.11
CA ALA A 87 12.01 -5.41 5.12
C ALA A 87 11.76 -4.28 6.14
N ALA A 88 11.41 -3.08 5.65
CA ALA A 88 11.10 -1.94 6.50
C ALA A 88 9.80 -2.14 7.28
N ALA A 89 8.81 -2.82 6.67
CA ALA A 89 7.57 -3.20 7.35
C ALA A 89 7.82 -4.17 8.51
N ALA A 90 8.64 -5.20 8.30
CA ALA A 90 8.98 -6.18 9.34
C ALA A 90 9.78 -5.56 10.50
N ALA A 91 10.74 -4.68 10.19
CA ALA A 91 11.51 -3.96 11.20
C ALA A 91 10.59 -3.08 12.09
N MET A 92 9.67 -2.35 11.45
CA MET A 92 8.67 -1.56 12.17
C MET A 92 7.75 -2.45 13.02
N GLY A 93 7.32 -3.60 12.51
CA GLY A 93 6.50 -4.56 13.26
C GLY A 93 7.18 -5.04 14.54
N THR A 94 8.50 -5.30 14.47
CA THR A 94 9.29 -5.65 15.66
C THR A 94 9.28 -4.52 16.69
N GLN A 95 9.59 -3.29 16.25
CA GLN A 95 9.62 -2.12 17.14
C GLN A 95 8.26 -1.84 17.79
N VAL A 96 7.20 -1.76 17.00
CA VAL A 96 5.84 -1.45 17.48
C VAL A 96 5.31 -2.58 18.35
N GLY A 97 5.60 -3.84 17.99
CA GLY A 97 5.22 -5.01 18.79
C GLY A 97 5.82 -4.99 20.20
N THR A 98 7.11 -4.64 20.33
CA THR A 98 7.76 -4.51 21.64
C THR A 98 7.12 -3.39 22.47
N LEU A 99 6.92 -2.21 21.88
CA LEU A 99 6.32 -1.08 22.58
C LEU A 99 4.88 -1.37 23.04
N ALA A 100 4.09 -2.04 22.19
CA ALA A 100 2.73 -2.45 22.53
C ALA A 100 2.71 -3.48 23.66
N ALA A 101 3.68 -4.40 23.71
CA ALA A 101 3.79 -5.38 24.80
C ALA A 101 4.20 -4.73 26.13
N GLU A 102 5.12 -3.77 26.10
CA GLU A 102 5.57 -3.02 27.29
C GLU A 102 4.45 -2.18 27.91
N GLU A 103 3.56 -1.59 27.10
CA GLU A 103 2.43 -0.78 27.59
C GLU A 103 1.32 -1.62 28.24
N LEU A 104 1.27 -2.92 27.94
CA LEU A 104 0.28 -3.87 28.46
C LEU A 104 0.77 -4.67 29.69
N ALA A 105 2.04 -4.54 30.07
CA ALA A 105 2.65 -5.22 31.21
C ALA A 105 2.46 -4.45 32.53
#